data_AF-A0A023X215-F1
#
_entry.id   AF-A0A023X215-F1
#
_cell.length_a   1.000
_cell.length_b   1.000
_cell.length_c   1.000
_cell.angle_alpha   90.00
_cell.angle_beta   90.00
_cell.angle_gamma   90.00
#
_symmetry.space_group_name_H-M   'P 1'
#
loop_
_entity.id
_entity.type
_entity.pdbx_description
1 polymer ?
#
loop_
_entity_poly.entity_id
_entity_poly.type
_entity_poly.pdbx_seq_one_letter_code
_entity_poly.pdbx_strand_id
1 'polypeptide(L)'
;MRMTEMTEVVARVLFAPSLVAALGVLVKGYADTGDGFNAGVIASLGVLVQFVVFGYETASKLPLIRYIPAFGLSVGLTVALLPAFVPLLFGEAIFTHWPPPGASVATFGTLEFITAVVFDVGVFLLVFGFGVGAISYVARAISEGVVLADDRDELESPVEETP
;
A
#
# COMPACT_ATOMS: atom_id res chain seq x y z
N MET A 1 -24.29 19.59 -8.45
CA MET A 1 -23.05 18.95 -7.98
C MET A 1 -22.24 20.00 -7.23
N ARG A 2 -22.06 19.87 -5.92
CA ARG A 2 -21.13 20.74 -5.15
C ARG A 2 -19.69 20.28 -5.41
N MET A 3 -18.69 21.17 -5.29
CA MET A 3 -17.27 20.84 -5.56
C MET A 3 -16.80 19.60 -4.78
N THR A 4 -17.29 19.39 -3.55
CA THR A 4 -16.98 18.23 -2.72
C THR A 4 -17.45 16.90 -3.34
N GLU A 5 -18.62 16.86 -3.98
CA GLU A 5 -19.13 15.62 -4.57
C GLU A 5 -18.34 15.20 -5.83
N MET A 6 -17.83 16.18 -6.59
CA MET A 6 -16.95 15.89 -7.72
C MET A 6 -15.64 15.24 -7.24
N THR A 7 -15.06 15.79 -6.17
CA THR A 7 -13.81 15.27 -5.58
C THR A 7 -13.98 13.86 -5.04
N GLU A 8 -15.09 13.56 -4.36
CA GLU A 8 -15.41 12.21 -3.87
C GLU A 8 -15.52 11.19 -5.01
N VAL A 9 -16.22 11.54 -6.09
CA VAL A 9 -16.37 10.66 -7.25
C VAL A 9 -15.01 10.41 -7.90
N VAL A 10 -14.22 11.45 -8.11
CA VAL A 10 -12.87 11.35 -8.70
C VAL A 10 -11.97 10.49 -7.82
N ALA A 11 -11.95 10.71 -6.51
CA ALA A 11 -11.16 9.92 -5.57
C ALA A 11 -11.53 8.43 -5.63
N ARG A 12 -12.83 8.11 -5.60
CA ARG A 12 -13.31 6.73 -5.67
C ARG A 12 -12.94 6.06 -7.00
N VAL A 13 -13.02 6.79 -8.10
CA VAL A 13 -12.67 6.29 -9.44
C VAL A 13 -11.16 6.11 -9.58
N LEU A 14 -10.34 7.01 -9.05
CA LEU A 14 -8.88 6.95 -9.16
C LEU A 14 -8.25 5.80 -8.37
N PHE A 15 -8.95 5.26 -7.39
CA PHE A 15 -8.44 4.17 -6.55
C PHE A 15 -8.04 2.92 -7.36
N ALA A 16 -8.96 2.39 -8.17
CA ALA A 16 -8.70 1.18 -8.95
C ALA A 16 -7.61 1.35 -10.03
N PRO A 17 -7.62 2.42 -10.86
CA PRO A 17 -6.53 2.72 -11.78
C PRO A 17 -5.17 2.87 -11.11
N SER A 18 -5.11 3.44 -9.90
CA SER A 18 -3.85 3.56 -9.16
C SER A 18 -3.27 2.18 -8.79
N LEU A 19 -4.12 1.25 -8.36
CA LEU A 19 -3.72 -0.13 -8.10
C LEU A 19 -3.30 -0.86 -9.38
N VAL A 20 -4.05 -0.67 -10.47
CA VAL A 20 -3.69 -1.25 -11.77
C VAL A 20 -2.36 -0.70 -12.28
N ALA A 21 -2.12 0.60 -12.14
CA ALA A 21 -0.85 1.23 -12.49
C ALA A 21 0.31 0.71 -11.63
N ALA A 22 0.11 0.56 -10.32
CA ALA A 22 1.08 -0.05 -9.43
C ALA A 22 1.45 -1.48 -9.86
N LEU A 23 0.44 -2.31 -10.17
CA LEU A 23 0.67 -3.67 -10.69
C LEU A 23 1.38 -3.64 -12.06
N GLY A 24 1.04 -2.69 -12.93
CA GLY A 24 1.72 -2.47 -14.19
C GLY A 24 3.21 -2.14 -14.01
N VAL A 25 3.54 -1.29 -13.03
CA VAL A 25 4.95 -0.96 -12.68
C VAL A 25 5.67 -2.17 -12.11
N LEU A 26 5.01 -2.96 -11.25
CA LEU A 26 5.57 -4.19 -10.68
C LEU A 26 5.93 -5.20 -11.78
N VAL A 27 5.00 -5.43 -12.72
CA VAL A 27 5.22 -6.35 -13.84
C VAL A 27 6.26 -5.80 -14.82
N LYS A 28 6.25 -4.48 -15.08
CA LYS A 28 7.21 -3.83 -15.96
C LYS A 28 8.64 -3.88 -15.41
N GLY A 29 8.81 -3.84 -14.09
CA GLY A 29 10.11 -3.90 -13.41
C GLY A 29 10.95 -5.13 -13.75
N TYR A 30 10.31 -6.19 -14.25
CA TYR A 30 11.02 -7.36 -14.76
C TYR A 30 11.87 -7.07 -16.02
N ALA A 31 11.41 -6.20 -16.93
CA ALA A 31 12.02 -6.01 -18.25
C ALA A 31 12.57 -4.59 -18.50
N ASP A 32 12.16 -3.62 -17.69
CA ASP A 32 12.50 -2.19 -17.86
C ASP A 32 12.44 -1.49 -16.49
N THR A 33 12.63 -0.18 -16.45
CA THR A 33 12.66 0.64 -15.23
C THR A 33 11.34 0.54 -14.45
N GLY A 34 11.40 -0.01 -13.24
CA GLY A 34 10.30 -0.24 -12.31
C GLY A 34 10.72 -1.29 -11.27
N ASP A 35 10.05 -1.36 -10.12
CA ASP A 35 10.30 -2.39 -9.09
C ASP A 35 9.12 -2.50 -8.12
N GLY A 36 9.24 -3.45 -7.17
CA GLY A 36 8.26 -3.62 -6.11
C GLY A 36 8.09 -2.40 -5.21
N PHE A 37 9.15 -1.62 -5.00
CA PHE A 37 9.12 -0.43 -4.16
C PHE A 37 8.25 0.67 -4.77
N ASN A 38 8.53 1.06 -6.01
CA ASN A 38 7.80 2.09 -6.74
C ASN A 38 6.32 1.71 -6.90
N ALA A 39 6.04 0.44 -7.21
CA ALA A 39 4.68 -0.08 -7.25
C ALA A 39 3.96 0.08 -5.90
N GLY A 40 4.64 -0.27 -4.79
CA GLY A 40 4.07 -0.15 -3.44
C GLY A 40 3.78 1.29 -3.04
N VAL A 41 4.64 2.23 -3.44
CA VAL A 41 4.42 3.67 -3.23
C VAL A 41 3.19 4.14 -4.01
N ILE A 42 3.07 3.82 -5.30
CA ILE A 42 1.93 4.21 -6.14
C ILE A 42 0.62 3.67 -5.54
N ALA A 43 0.60 2.41 -5.13
CA ALA A 43 -0.58 1.82 -4.48
C ALA A 43 -0.94 2.54 -3.16
N SER A 44 0.06 2.88 -2.35
CA SER A 44 -0.13 3.61 -1.09
C SER A 44 -0.67 5.03 -1.32
N LEU A 45 -0.22 5.71 -2.38
CA LEU A 45 -0.73 7.04 -2.75
C LEU A 45 -2.20 6.97 -3.20
N GLY A 46 -2.59 5.92 -3.91
CA GLY A 46 -4.00 5.68 -4.24
C GLY A 46 -4.89 5.56 -2.99
N VAL A 47 -4.38 4.90 -1.94
CA VAL A 47 -5.03 4.81 -0.62
C VAL A 47 -5.03 6.16 0.10
N LEU A 48 -3.92 6.91 0.06
CA LEU A 48 -3.81 8.24 0.69
C LEU A 48 -4.92 9.17 0.20
N VAL A 49 -5.20 9.18 -1.10
CA VAL A 49 -6.29 9.99 -1.68
C VAL A 49 -7.64 9.64 -1.04
N GLN A 50 -7.90 8.36 -0.72
CA GLN A 50 -9.13 7.96 -0.02
C GLN A 50 -9.20 8.55 1.38
N PHE A 51 -8.09 8.53 2.13
CA PHE A 51 -8.04 9.11 3.47
C PHE A 51 -8.21 10.63 3.47
N VAL A 52 -7.61 11.32 2.50
CA VAL A 52 -7.72 12.78 2.38
C VAL A 52 -9.14 13.21 2.03
N VAL A 53 -9.83 12.48 1.16
CA VAL A 53 -11.14 12.88 0.63
C VAL A 53 -12.30 12.40 1.50
N PHE A 54 -12.25 11.17 2.01
CA PHE A 54 -13.34 10.57 2.80
C PHE A 54 -13.11 10.62 4.32
N GLY A 55 -11.91 11.02 4.76
CA GLY A 55 -11.52 10.99 6.17
C GLY A 55 -11.24 9.58 6.70
N TYR A 56 -10.71 9.53 7.93
CA TYR A 56 -10.29 8.29 8.57
C TYR A 56 -11.45 7.30 8.78
N GLU A 57 -12.60 7.76 9.27
CA GLU A 57 -13.74 6.92 9.65
C GLU A 57 -14.38 6.17 8.48
N THR A 58 -14.37 6.78 7.29
CA THR A 58 -14.94 6.17 6.08
C THR A 58 -13.88 5.34 5.35
N ALA A 59 -12.66 5.86 5.18
CA ALA A 59 -11.61 5.16 4.46
C ALA A 59 -11.14 3.88 5.20
N SER A 60 -11.05 3.90 6.53
CA SER A 60 -10.62 2.75 7.33
C SER A 60 -11.57 1.54 7.27
N LYS A 61 -12.82 1.75 6.82
CA LYS A 61 -13.81 0.67 6.65
C LYS A 61 -13.56 -0.17 5.41
N LEU A 62 -12.74 0.29 4.45
CA LEU A 62 -12.40 -0.53 3.29
C LEU A 62 -11.59 -1.75 3.75
N PRO A 63 -11.98 -2.98 3.36
CA PRO A 63 -11.32 -4.20 3.82
C PRO A 63 -9.84 -4.21 3.43
N LEU A 64 -9.50 -3.74 2.23
CA LEU A 64 -8.10 -3.66 1.80
C LEU A 64 -7.28 -2.79 2.76
N ILE A 65 -7.77 -1.62 3.11
CA ILE A 65 -7.08 -0.66 4.00
C ILE A 65 -6.93 -1.24 5.41
N ARG A 66 -7.92 -1.99 5.88
CA ARG A 66 -7.91 -2.60 7.21
C ARG A 66 -6.90 -3.75 7.35
N TYR A 67 -6.79 -4.60 6.33
CA TYR A 67 -5.99 -5.83 6.43
C TYR A 67 -4.58 -5.69 5.86
N ILE A 68 -4.38 -4.84 4.85
CA ILE A 68 -3.10 -4.72 4.15
C ILE A 68 -1.92 -4.29 5.06
N PRO A 69 -2.07 -3.49 6.14
CA PRO A 69 -0.91 -3.12 6.94
C PRO A 69 -0.30 -4.33 7.67
N ALA A 70 -1.13 -5.12 8.34
CA ALA A 70 -0.67 -6.30 9.06
C ALA A 70 -0.25 -7.42 8.10
N PHE A 71 -1.05 -7.68 7.07
CA PHE A 71 -0.79 -8.73 6.09
C PHE A 71 0.42 -8.38 5.22
N GLY A 72 0.48 -7.18 4.67
CA GLY A 72 1.55 -6.72 3.79
C GLY A 72 2.91 -6.73 4.48
N LEU A 73 3.00 -6.29 5.74
CA LEU A 73 4.24 -6.35 6.51
C LEU A 73 4.69 -7.80 6.78
N SER A 74 3.81 -8.64 7.31
CA SER A 74 4.18 -10.01 7.69
C SER A 74 4.45 -10.92 6.50
N VAL A 75 3.55 -10.91 5.50
CA VAL A 75 3.66 -11.72 4.29
C VAL A 75 4.72 -11.15 3.37
N GLY A 76 4.76 -9.84 3.16
CA GLY A 76 5.78 -9.21 2.32
C GLY A 76 7.19 -9.47 2.82
N LEU A 77 7.42 -9.35 4.13
CA LEU A 77 8.71 -9.67 4.73
C LEU A 77 9.08 -11.15 4.55
N THR A 78 8.14 -12.06 4.80
CA THR A 78 8.39 -13.50 4.64
C THR A 78 8.70 -13.86 3.18
N VAL A 79 7.91 -13.33 2.25
CA VAL A 79 8.08 -13.56 0.81
C VAL A 79 9.37 -12.94 0.28
N ALA A 80 9.82 -11.81 0.82
CA ALA A 80 11.10 -11.20 0.44
C ALA A 80 12.31 -11.98 1.03
N LEU A 81 12.20 -12.48 2.26
CA LEU A 81 13.30 -13.20 2.92
C LEU A 81 13.52 -14.60 2.34
N LEU A 82 12.46 -15.29 1.92
CA LEU A 82 12.58 -16.64 1.34
C LEU A 82 13.56 -16.72 0.16
N PRO A 83 13.38 -16.01 -0.96
CA PRO A 83 14.31 -16.07 -2.09
C PRO A 83 15.70 -15.54 -1.76
N ALA A 84 15.83 -14.68 -0.75
CA ALA A 84 17.13 -14.17 -0.30
C ALA A 84 17.94 -15.20 0.51
N PHE A 85 17.28 -15.98 1.38
CA PHE A 85 17.92 -16.89 2.33
C PHE A 85 17.88 -18.36 1.93
N VAL A 86 16.93 -18.80 1.10
CA VAL A 86 16.87 -20.19 0.60
C VAL A 86 18.18 -20.64 -0.06
N PRO A 87 18.90 -19.81 -0.85
CA PRO A 87 20.22 -20.17 -1.39
C PRO A 87 21.25 -20.63 -0.36
N LEU A 88 21.22 -20.10 0.87
CA LEU A 88 22.14 -20.52 1.93
C LEU A 88 21.98 -21.99 2.31
N LEU A 89 20.76 -22.53 2.21
CA LEU A 89 20.50 -23.95 2.50
C LEU A 89 21.16 -24.89 1.48
N PHE A 90 21.52 -24.36 0.31
CA PHE A 90 22.21 -25.08 -0.76
C PHE A 90 23.72 -24.75 -0.83
N GLY A 91 24.25 -24.00 0.15
CA GLY A 91 25.65 -23.59 0.19
C GLY A 91 26.00 -22.45 -0.77
N GLU A 92 25.00 -21.79 -1.35
CA GLU A 92 25.18 -20.63 -2.21
C GLU A 92 25.18 -19.31 -1.42
N ALA A 93 25.59 -18.21 -2.05
CA ALA A 93 25.56 -16.90 -1.42
C ALA A 93 24.12 -16.39 -1.23
N ILE A 94 23.90 -15.51 -0.24
CA ILE A 94 22.61 -14.80 -0.11
C ILE A 94 22.26 -14.07 -1.40
N PHE A 95 20.96 -13.97 -1.69
CA PHE A 95 20.45 -13.35 -2.93
C PHE A 95 20.92 -14.01 -4.23
N THR A 96 21.38 -15.26 -4.19
CA THR A 96 21.56 -16.02 -5.42
C THR A 96 20.19 -16.30 -6.02
N HIS A 97 19.94 -15.76 -7.21
CA HIS A 97 18.66 -15.92 -7.89
C HIS A 97 18.70 -17.08 -8.89
N TRP A 98 17.61 -17.82 -8.97
CA TRP A 98 17.42 -18.88 -9.95
C TRP A 98 16.29 -18.52 -10.92
N PRO A 99 16.38 -18.92 -12.21
CA PRO A 99 17.49 -19.66 -12.83
C PRO A 99 18.76 -18.82 -13.02
N PRO A 100 19.96 -19.43 -13.08
CA PRO A 100 21.20 -18.73 -13.36
C PRO A 100 21.14 -18.00 -14.72
N PRO A 101 21.93 -16.93 -14.92
CA PRO A 101 21.98 -16.22 -16.20
C PRO A 101 22.23 -17.20 -17.37
N GLY A 102 21.29 -17.27 -18.32
CA GLY A 102 21.37 -18.14 -19.50
C GLY A 102 20.74 -19.54 -19.36
N ALA A 103 20.15 -19.89 -18.21
CA ALA A 103 19.36 -21.11 -18.07
C ALA A 103 17.94 -20.94 -18.64
N SER A 104 17.34 -22.02 -19.15
CA SER A 104 15.97 -22.02 -19.66
C SER A 104 14.97 -21.72 -18.52
N VAL A 105 14.25 -20.59 -18.61
CA VAL A 105 13.30 -20.18 -17.59
C VAL A 105 11.89 -20.68 -17.94
N ALA A 106 11.14 -21.12 -16.92
CA ALA A 106 9.71 -21.35 -17.07
C ALA A 106 9.02 -20.00 -17.36
N THR A 107 8.46 -19.88 -18.56
CA THR A 107 7.85 -18.64 -19.05
C THR A 107 6.32 -18.74 -19.00
N PHE A 108 5.66 -17.71 -18.47
CA PHE A 108 4.23 -17.50 -18.66
C PHE A 108 4.04 -16.28 -19.57
N GLY A 109 3.90 -16.51 -20.87
CA GLY A 109 4.00 -15.46 -21.88
C GLY A 109 5.43 -14.90 -21.95
N THR A 110 5.61 -13.60 -21.71
CA THR A 110 6.92 -12.93 -21.64
C THR A 110 7.52 -12.88 -20.23
N LEU A 111 6.82 -13.40 -19.22
CA LEU A 111 7.28 -13.36 -17.83
C LEU A 111 8.14 -14.59 -17.54
N GLU A 112 9.44 -14.39 -17.36
CA GLU A 112 10.34 -15.43 -16.86
C GLU A 112 10.18 -15.53 -15.33
N PHE A 113 9.83 -16.70 -14.83
CA PHE A 113 9.78 -16.95 -13.39
C PHE A 113 11.19 -17.00 -12.80
N ILE A 114 11.69 -15.83 -12.39
CA ILE A 114 12.95 -15.67 -11.66
C ILE A 114 12.62 -15.39 -10.20
N THR A 115 13.40 -15.93 -9.26
CA THR A 115 13.20 -15.65 -7.82
C THR A 115 13.33 -14.16 -7.47
N ALA A 116 13.95 -13.36 -8.33
CA ALA A 116 13.98 -11.89 -8.25
C ALA A 116 12.57 -11.26 -8.34
N VAL A 117 11.68 -11.79 -9.19
CA VAL A 117 10.29 -11.31 -9.28
C VAL A 117 9.53 -11.60 -7.99
N VAL A 118 9.77 -12.77 -7.38
CA VAL A 118 9.18 -13.13 -6.08
C VAL A 118 9.67 -12.19 -4.98
N PHE A 119 10.96 -11.85 -5.00
CA PHE A 119 11.53 -10.86 -4.09
C PHE A 119 10.84 -9.49 -4.24
N ASP A 120 10.67 -8.99 -5.46
CA ASP A 120 9.99 -7.72 -5.73
C ASP A 120 8.51 -7.73 -5.33
N VAL A 121 7.80 -8.85 -5.49
CA VAL A 121 6.45 -9.01 -4.95
C VAL A 121 6.44 -8.89 -3.41
N GLY A 122 7.44 -9.48 -2.75
CA GLY A 122 7.63 -9.34 -1.30
C GLY A 122 7.85 -7.88 -0.89
N VAL A 123 8.74 -7.17 -1.60
CA VAL A 123 9.01 -5.74 -1.38
C VAL A 123 7.75 -4.91 -1.62
N PHE A 124 6.99 -5.16 -2.69
CA PHE A 124 5.73 -4.49 -2.98
C PHE A 124 4.74 -4.61 -1.81
N LEU A 125 4.51 -5.82 -1.31
CA LEU A 125 3.60 -6.06 -0.20
C LEU A 125 4.06 -5.35 1.08
N LEU A 126 5.37 -5.34 1.34
CA LEU A 126 5.95 -4.70 2.51
C LEU A 126 5.78 -3.18 2.45
N VAL A 127 6.13 -2.56 1.32
CA VAL A 127 6.01 -1.11 1.11
C VAL A 127 4.55 -0.68 1.12
N PHE A 128 3.67 -1.42 0.46
CA PHE A 128 2.24 -1.10 0.43
C PHE A 128 1.60 -1.24 1.82
N GLY A 129 1.91 -2.33 2.53
CA GLY A 129 1.43 -2.53 3.91
C GLY A 129 1.93 -1.44 4.86
N PHE A 130 3.23 -1.12 4.83
CA PHE A 130 3.81 -0.05 5.61
C PHE A 130 3.18 1.31 5.27
N GLY A 131 3.08 1.65 3.98
CA GLY A 131 2.54 2.93 3.51
C GLY A 131 1.10 3.13 3.99
N VAL A 132 0.23 2.14 3.78
CA VAL A 132 -1.15 2.22 4.26
C VAL A 132 -1.23 2.29 5.78
N GLY A 133 -0.38 1.53 6.50
CA GLY A 133 -0.31 1.59 7.96
C GLY A 133 0.08 2.98 8.48
N ALA A 134 1.13 3.57 7.90
CA ALA A 134 1.59 4.90 8.26
C ALA A 134 0.53 5.97 7.96
N ILE A 135 -0.08 5.93 6.77
CA ILE A 135 -1.18 6.83 6.39
C ILE A 135 -2.35 6.69 7.38
N SER A 136 -2.76 5.46 7.68
CA SER A 136 -3.87 5.19 8.61
C SER A 136 -3.58 5.72 10.01
N TYR A 137 -2.34 5.57 10.49
CA TYR A 137 -1.92 6.06 11.80
C TYR A 137 -1.97 7.60 11.86
N VAL A 138 -1.41 8.27 10.86
CA VAL A 138 -1.43 9.74 10.79
C VAL A 138 -2.86 10.25 10.66
N ALA A 139 -3.66 9.66 9.77
CA ALA A 139 -5.05 10.05 9.57
C ALA A 139 -5.88 9.87 10.86
N ARG A 140 -5.63 8.80 11.62
CA ARG A 140 -6.29 8.59 12.92
C ARG A 140 -5.91 9.68 13.92
N ALA A 141 -4.63 9.98 14.05
CA ALA A 141 -4.14 11.00 14.97
C ALA A 141 -4.73 12.39 14.65
N ILE A 142 -4.87 12.72 13.36
CA ILE A 142 -5.53 13.96 12.92
C ILE A 142 -7.02 13.93 13.27
N SER A 143 -7.71 12.82 13.00
CA SER A 143 -9.15 12.67 13.29
C SER A 143 -9.46 12.80 14.79
N GLU A 144 -8.67 12.15 15.64
CA GLU A 144 -8.79 12.24 17.11
C GLU A 144 -8.57 13.68 17.59
N GLY A 145 -7.61 14.40 17.01
CA GLY A 145 -7.34 15.80 17.33
C GLY A 145 -8.49 16.75 16.97
N VAL A 146 -9.20 16.50 15.86
CA VAL A 146 -10.36 17.31 15.44
C VAL A 146 -11.56 17.09 16.37
N VAL A 147 -11.86 15.84 16.72
CA VAL A 147 -12.98 15.51 17.64
C VAL A 147 -12.78 16.17 19.01
N LEU A 148 -11.55 16.12 19.54
CA LEU A 148 -11.24 16.73 20.83
C LEU A 148 -11.32 18.28 20.81
N ALA A 149 -11.18 18.91 19.65
CA ALA A 149 -11.35 20.35 19.52
C ALA A 149 -12.84 20.72 19.49
N ASP A 150 -13.65 19.94 18.75
CA ASP A 150 -15.10 20.12 18.67
C ASP A 150 -15.78 19.97 20.05
N ASP A 151 -15.42 18.92 20.80
CA ASP A 151 -15.91 18.70 22.17
C ASP A 151 -15.56 19.87 23.12
N ARG A 152 -14.42 20.53 22.92
CA ARG A 152 -14.02 21.69 23.74
C ARG A 152 -14.87 22.91 23.41
N ASP A 153 -15.10 23.17 22.13
CA ASP A 153 -15.92 24.30 21.67
C ASP A 153 -17.38 24.17 22.14
N GLU A 154 -17.93 22.95 22.18
CA GLU A 154 -19.26 22.69 22.76
C GLU A 154 -19.32 22.99 24.26
N LEU A 155 -18.30 22.60 25.03
CA LEU A 155 -18.23 22.82 26.48
C LEU A 155 -17.99 24.29 26.87
N GLU A 156 -17.33 25.06 26.01
CA GLU A 156 -17.08 26.49 26.21
C GLU A 156 -18.22 27.38 25.68
N SER A 157 -19.21 26.80 24.97
CA SER A 157 -20.39 27.54 24.54
C SER A 157 -21.19 28.04 25.75
N PRO A 158 -21.52 29.34 25.85
CA PRO A 158 -22.34 29.85 26.94
C PRO A 158 -23.67 29.10 26.93
N VAL A 159 -24.01 28.45 28.04
CA VAL A 159 -25.35 27.87 28.24
C VAL A 159 -26.35 29.00 28.00
N GLU A 160 -26.98 28.99 26.83
CA GLU A 160 -28.02 29.96 26.50
C GLU A 160 -29.18 29.64 27.44
N GLU A 161 -29.27 30.41 28.54
CA GLU A 161 -30.40 30.38 29.46
C GLU A 161 -31.66 30.71 28.64
N THR A 162 -32.37 29.67 28.20
CA THR A 162 -33.69 29.81 27.63
C THR A 162 -34.63 30.35 28.72
N PRO A 163 -35.34 31.46 28.48
CA PRO A 163 -36.19 32.12 29.46
C PRO A 163 -37.41 31.30 29.89
#